data_AF-A0A510KAI5-F1
#
_entry.id   AF-A0A510KAI5-F1
#
_cell.length_a   1.000
_cell.length_b   1.000
_cell.length_c   1.000
_cell.angle_alpha   90.00
_cell.angle_beta   90.00
_cell.angle_gamma   90.00
#
_symmetry.space_group_name_H-M   'P 1'
#
loop_
_entity.id
_entity.type
_entity.pdbx_description
1 polymer ?
#
loop_
_entity_poly.entity_id
_entity_poly.type
_entity_poly.pdbx_seq_one_letter_code
_entity_poly.pdbx_strand_id
1 'polypeptide(L)' 'MLLEELKTLWHLNMMLEIFEGNRVSELYFNQNLDALVPETKVGGFLCLN' A
#
# COMPACT_ATOMS: atom_id res chain seq x y z
N MET A 1 -22.85 -3.96 -3.45
CA MET A 1 -21.40 -3.94 -3.24
C MET A 1 -21.14 -4.25 -1.79
N LEU A 2 -20.43 -5.35 -1.53
CA LEU A 2 -20.04 -5.74 -0.17
C LEU A 2 -18.94 -4.81 0.33
N LEU A 3 -18.92 -4.50 1.63
CA LEU A 3 -17.90 -3.64 2.27
C LEU A 3 -16.46 -4.02 1.91
N GLU A 4 -16.22 -5.32 1.69
CA GLU A 4 -14.93 -5.88 1.30
C GLU A 4 -14.50 -5.53 -0.15
N GLU A 5 -15.45 -5.36 -1.07
CA GLU A 5 -15.15 -4.93 -2.45
C GLU A 5 -14.69 -3.47 -2.47
N LEU A 6 -15.31 -2.61 -1.64
CA LEU A 6 -14.93 -1.21 -1.47
C LEU A 6 -13.53 -1.07 -0.86
N LYS A 7 -13.20 -1.88 0.16
CA LYS A 7 -11.84 -1.93 0.72
C LYS A 7 -10.83 -2.36 -0.31
N THR A 8 -11.15 -3.34 -1.14
CA THR A 8 -10.25 -3.84 -2.20
C THR A 8 -9.94 -2.76 -3.23
N LEU A 9 -10.97 -2.03 -3.69
CA LEU A 9 -10.79 -0.90 -4.62
C LEU A 9 -9.98 0.24 -4.01
N TRP A 10 -10.22 0.54 -2.73
CA TRP A 10 -9.48 1.57 -2.00
C TRP A 10 -7.98 1.24 -1.90
N HIS A 11 -7.64 -0.01 -1.54
CA HIS A 11 -6.24 -0.45 -1.53
C HIS A 11 -5.59 -0.35 -2.92
N LEU A 12 -6.32 -0.73 -3.98
CA LEU A 12 -5.80 -0.67 -5.34
C LEU A 12 -5.47 0.77 -5.78
N ASN A 13 -6.36 1.72 -5.49
CA ASN A 13 -6.14 3.12 -5.86
C ASN A 13 -4.94 3.71 -5.12
N MET A 14 -4.79 3.39 -3.83
CA MET A 14 -3.63 3.82 -3.03
C MET A 14 -2.33 3.22 -3.54
N MET A 15 -2.32 1.95 -3.96
CA MET A 15 -1.14 1.34 -4.59
C MET A 15 -0.72 2.10 -5.85
N LEU A 16 -1.67 2.41 -6.73
CA LEU A 16 -1.40 3.14 -7.97
C LEU A 16 -0.79 4.51 -7.69
N GLU A 17 -1.35 5.28 -6.75
CA GLU A 17 -0.82 6.59 -6.36
C GLU A 17 0.61 6.50 -5.80
N ILE A 18 0.93 5.45 -5.02
CA ILE A 18 2.28 5.29 -4.46
C ILE A 18 3.28 4.92 -5.54
N PHE A 19 2.92 4.01 -6.46
CA PHE A 19 3.81 3.60 -7.56
C PHE A 19 3.98 4.70 -8.61
N GLU A 20 2.93 5.46 -8.88
CA GLU A 20 2.92 6.52 -9.89
C GLU A 20 3.58 7.79 -9.32
N GLY A 21 4.92 7.79 -9.27
CA GLY A 21 5.71 8.96 -8.88
C GLY A 21 6.85 8.65 -7.90
N ASN A 22 6.83 7.49 -7.25
CA ASN A 22 7.93 7.05 -6.37
C ASN A 22 8.72 5.90 -6.99
N ARG A 23 10.01 5.78 -6.63
CA ARG A 23 10.87 4.63 -7.02
C ARG A 23 10.59 3.37 -6.17
N VAL A 24 9.36 3.24 -5.69
CA VAL A 24 8.94 2.11 -4.86
C VAL A 24 8.78 0.89 -5.76
N SER A 25 9.39 -0.22 -5.38
CA SER A 25 9.28 -1.48 -6.11
C SER A 25 8.35 -2.48 -5.43
N GLU A 26 8.13 -2.33 -4.13
CA GLU A 26 7.36 -3.26 -3.29
C GLU A 26 6.53 -2.50 -2.25
N LEU A 27 5.32 -2.99 -1.99
CA LEU A 27 4.41 -2.51 -0.95
C LEU A 27 4.09 -3.65 0.02
N TYR A 28 4.15 -3.37 1.32
CA TYR A 28 3.85 -4.32 2.37
C TYR A 28 2.66 -3.82 3.19
N PHE A 29 1.57 -4.57 3.14
CA PHE A 29 0.38 -4.31 3.94
C PHE A 29 0.37 -5.24 5.15
N ASN A 30 0.62 -4.70 6.34
CA ASN A 30 0.52 -5.46 7.57
C ASN A 30 -0.94 -5.53 8.02
N GLN A 31 -1.58 -6.68 7.84
CA GLN A 31 -2.98 -6.90 8.22
C GLN A 31 -3.20 -7.02 9.74
N ASN A 32 -2.12 -7.17 10.53
CA ASN A 32 -2.19 -7.31 11.99
C ASN A 32 -2.04 -5.97 12.72
N LEU A 33 -1.52 -4.95 12.05
CA LEU A 33 -1.59 -3.58 12.51
C LEU A 33 -2.84 -2.97 11.87
N ASP A 34 -3.57 -2.12 12.60
CA ASP A 34 -4.56 -1.20 12.00
C ASP A 34 -3.88 -0.14 11.09
N ALA A 35 -2.76 -0.51 10.45
CA ALA A 35 -1.97 0.32 9.58
C ALA A 35 -2.75 0.54 8.28
N LEU A 36 -3.40 1.69 8.21
CA LEU A 36 -4.09 2.20 7.02
C LEU A 36 -3.13 2.51 5.87
N VAL A 37 -1.82 2.59 6.14
CA VAL A 37 -0.80 2.97 5.17
C VAL A 37 0.19 1.81 5.01
N PRO A 38 0.47 1.36 3.77
CA PRO A 38 1.47 0.32 3.53
C PRO A 38 2.89 0.82 3.84
N GLU A 39 3.74 -0.09 4.27
CA GLU A 39 5.18 0.12 4.30
C GLU A 39 5.72 0.02 2.86
N THR A 40 6.60 0.95 2.47
CA THR A 40 7.15 1.00 1.11
C THR A 40 8.58 0.51 1.10
N LYS A 41 9.04 -0.10 0.01
CA LYS A 41 10.44 -0.46 -0.15
C LYS A 41 11.03 0.19 -1.40
N VAL A 42 12.17 0.86 -1.23
CA VAL A 42 12.92 1.50 -2.32
C VAL A 42 14.33 0.92 -2.35
N GLY A 43 14.71 0.26 -3.45
CA GLY A 43 16.08 -0.21 -3.65
C GLY A 43 16.60 -1.19 -2.59
N GLY A 44 15.72 -1.98 -1.97
CA GLY A 44 16.08 -2.96 -0.94
C GLY A 44 15.91 -2.49 0.50
N PHE A 45 15.62 -1.20 0.75
CA PHE A 45 15.40 -0.65 2.09
C PHE A 45 13.91 -0.42 2.35
N LEU A 46 13.42 -0.88 3.50
CA LEU A 46 12.08 -0.60 4.00
C LEU A 46 12.02 0.85 4.49
N CYS A 47 11.20 1.65 3.82
CA CYS A 47 10.85 3.00 4.18
C CYS A 47 9.52 2.94 4.95
N LEU A 48 9.62 3.19 6.26
CA LEU A 48 8.46 3.35 7.12
C LEU A 48 7.81 4.69 6.79
N ASN A 49 6.52 4.65 6.46
CA ASN A 49 5.69 5.85 6.27
C ASN A 49 5.26 6.44 7.62
#